data_AF-A0A8S3IHZ8-F1
#
_entry.id   AF-A0A8S3IHZ8-F1
#
_cell.length_a   1.000
_cell.length_b   1.000
_cell.length_c   1.000
_cell.angle_alpha   90.00
_cell.angle_beta   90.00
_cell.angle_gamma   90.00
#
_symmetry.space_group_name_H-M   'P 1'
#
loop_
_entity.id
_entity.type
_entity.pdbx_description
1 polymer ?
#
loop_
_entity_poly.entity_id
_entity_poly.type
_entity_poly.pdbx_seq_one_letter_code
_entity_poly.pdbx_strand_id
1 'polypeptide(L)'
;RMSTIQFPSPQNHILPHQIMFTYPQNSSGKPSSLKRVMGALFGLAVGDVLGVGVGFRSGDCFGHCPVTGIKKGGTQSLNPGQWTDNTSMCLCLASSFITKKSFDPYNQMVRYKWWFKKGFLSSTGQCFNINNATRQALDEFCRRQDTLKKAYHMNTDDEVDDLSLEKVRAIKKFNLKCGSTSTTGSGVLMYLAPIPLFYFRSPEYAVN
;
A
#
# COMPACT_ATOMS: atom_id res chain seq x y z
N ARG A 1 24.23 9.69 7.51
CA ARG A 1 23.59 10.40 6.38
C ARG A 1 22.55 9.45 5.78
N MET A 2 21.25 9.70 5.97
CA MET A 2 20.22 8.93 5.24
C MET A 2 20.29 9.35 3.78
N SER A 3 20.78 8.46 2.92
CA SER A 3 20.59 8.56 1.48
C SER A 3 19.08 8.68 1.22
N THR A 4 18.67 9.71 0.48
CA THR A 4 17.28 9.91 0.07
C THR A 4 16.79 8.68 -0.67
N ILE A 5 16.00 7.83 -0.02
CA ILE A 5 15.28 6.75 -0.71
C ILE A 5 14.23 7.46 -1.56
N GLN A 6 14.55 7.73 -2.82
CA GLN A 6 13.57 8.12 -3.82
C GLN A 6 12.87 6.84 -4.27
N PHE A 7 11.58 6.73 -3.98
CA PHE A 7 10.76 5.71 -4.63
C PHE A 7 10.62 6.08 -6.11
N PRO A 8 10.83 5.14 -7.04
CA PRO A 8 10.74 5.41 -8.46
C PRO A 8 9.34 5.82 -8.91
N SER A 9 9.29 6.58 -10.01
CA SER A 9 8.10 6.81 -10.83
C SER A 9 7.49 5.47 -11.27
N PRO A 10 6.16 5.38 -11.51
CA PRO A 10 5.51 4.17 -12.02
C PRO A 10 6.02 3.75 -13.40
N GLN A 11 6.76 4.61 -14.11
CA GLN A 11 7.44 4.29 -15.37
C GLN A 11 8.68 3.40 -15.13
N ASN A 12 9.28 3.47 -13.94
CA ASN A 12 10.38 2.61 -13.51
C ASN A 12 9.79 1.44 -12.72
N HIS A 13 9.30 0.42 -13.44
CA HIS A 13 8.83 -0.82 -12.85
C HIS A 13 9.90 -1.41 -11.92
N ILE A 14 9.76 -1.23 -10.60
CA ILE A 14 10.55 -2.03 -9.65
C ILE A 14 10.05 -3.45 -9.82
N LEU A 15 10.93 -4.32 -10.29
CA LEU A 15 10.61 -5.74 -10.34
C LEU A 15 10.52 -6.25 -8.90
N PRO A 16 9.55 -7.12 -8.57
CA PRO A 16 9.33 -7.63 -7.20
C PRO A 16 10.61 -8.10 -6.49
N HIS A 17 11.53 -8.72 -7.23
CA HIS A 17 12.80 -9.23 -6.73
C HIS A 17 13.83 -8.15 -6.38
N GLN A 18 13.62 -6.90 -6.79
CA GLN A 18 14.48 -5.77 -6.44
C GLN A 18 14.10 -5.16 -5.09
N ILE A 19 12.89 -5.43 -4.57
CA ILE A 19 12.53 -5.11 -3.18
C ILE A 19 13.08 -6.24 -2.30
N MET A 20 14.40 -6.32 -2.21
CA MET A 20 15.06 -7.24 -1.30
C MET A 20 15.11 -6.61 0.08
N PHE A 21 14.24 -7.08 0.95
CA PHE A 21 14.14 -6.65 2.33
C PHE A 21 15.32 -7.18 3.14
N THR A 22 16.37 -6.38 3.29
CA THR A 22 17.55 -6.74 4.10
C THR A 22 17.28 -6.41 5.57
N TYR A 23 17.21 -7.44 6.42
CA TYR A 23 17.19 -7.28 7.87
C TYR A 23 18.65 -7.21 8.37
N PRO A 24 19.08 -6.14 9.05
CA PRO A 24 20.44 -6.07 9.58
C PRO A 24 20.63 -7.15 10.66
N GLN A 25 21.44 -8.16 10.33
CA GLN A 25 21.83 -9.25 11.22
C GLN A 25 22.93 -8.76 12.17
N ASN A 26 22.59 -8.03 13.24
CA ASN A 26 23.42 -8.02 14.45
C ASN A 26 22.82 -7.28 15.65
N SER A 27 23.20 -7.77 16.83
CA SER A 27 23.17 -7.20 18.19
C SER A 27 22.09 -7.70 19.17
N SER A 28 22.58 -8.41 20.19
CA SER A 28 21.94 -8.72 21.47
C SER A 28 21.71 -7.43 22.28
N GLY A 29 20.43 -7.10 22.52
CA GLY A 29 19.98 -5.92 23.26
C GLY A 29 18.53 -5.57 22.90
N LYS A 30 17.89 -4.64 23.63
CA LYS A 30 16.56 -4.11 23.25
C LYS A 30 16.64 -3.61 21.80
N PRO A 31 15.71 -4.00 20.90
CA PRO A 31 15.75 -3.56 19.52
C PRO A 31 15.69 -2.03 19.47
N SER A 32 16.51 -1.41 18.62
CA SER A 32 16.41 0.02 18.36
C SER A 32 15.01 0.36 17.80
N SER A 33 14.60 1.62 17.88
CA SER A 33 13.33 2.04 17.27
C SER A 33 13.30 1.74 15.76
N LEU A 34 14.44 1.81 15.07
CA LEU A 34 14.56 1.38 13.68
C LEU A 34 14.28 -0.12 13.50
N LYS A 35 14.85 -0.99 14.34
CA LYS A 35 14.58 -2.44 14.29
C LYS A 35 13.10 -2.76 14.55
N ARG A 36 12.42 -2.00 15.43
CA ARG A 36 10.97 -2.14 15.66
C ARG A 36 10.15 -1.70 14.45
N VAL A 37 10.50 -0.57 13.83
CA VAL A 37 9.85 -0.07 12.60
C VAL A 37 10.01 -1.08 11.46
N MET A 38 11.24 -1.54 11.23
CA MET A 38 11.54 -2.57 10.23
C MET A 38 10.78 -3.86 10.54
N GLY A 39 10.80 -4.31 11.79
CA GLY A 39 10.07 -5.50 12.24
C GLY A 39 8.56 -5.41 12.01
N ALA A 40 7.95 -4.24 12.19
CA ALA A 40 6.52 -4.04 11.93
C ALA A 40 6.19 -4.13 10.43
N LEU A 41 6.98 -3.50 9.56
CA LEU A 41 6.78 -3.57 8.11
C LEU A 41 7.07 -4.98 7.56
N PHE A 42 8.13 -5.63 8.01
CA PHE A 42 8.44 -7.02 7.63
C PHE A 42 7.42 -7.98 8.19
N GLY A 43 6.98 -7.81 9.44
CA GLY A 43 5.97 -8.65 10.06
C GLY A 43 4.65 -8.62 9.28
N LEU A 44 4.25 -7.44 8.79
CA LEU A 44 3.10 -7.31 7.89
C LEU A 44 3.31 -8.10 6.59
N ALA A 45 4.45 -7.90 5.90
CA ALA A 45 4.73 -8.58 4.64
C ALA A 45 4.87 -10.11 4.80
N VAL A 46 5.54 -10.56 5.85
CA VAL A 46 5.69 -11.99 6.18
C VAL A 46 4.35 -12.60 6.54
N GLY A 47 3.53 -11.93 7.35
CA GLY A 47 2.19 -12.39 7.69
C GLY A 47 1.29 -12.54 6.46
N ASP A 48 1.36 -11.58 5.55
CA ASP A 48 0.67 -11.61 4.25
C ASP A 48 1.10 -12.81 3.41
N VAL A 49 2.41 -12.99 3.20
CA VAL A 49 2.99 -14.12 2.44
C VAL A 49 2.65 -15.48 3.07
N LEU A 50 2.67 -15.60 4.40
CA LEU A 50 2.28 -16.83 5.09
C LEU A 50 0.79 -17.12 4.92
N GLY A 51 -0.06 -16.08 4.92
CA GLY A 51 -1.50 -16.19 4.69
C GLY A 51 -1.86 -16.74 3.30
N VAL A 52 -1.04 -16.44 2.27
CA VAL A 52 -1.23 -16.99 0.91
C VAL A 52 -1.20 -18.52 0.92
N GLY A 53 -0.28 -19.12 1.67
CA GLY A 53 -0.07 -20.58 1.71
C GLY A 53 -1.25 -21.36 2.29
N VAL A 54 -2.11 -20.71 3.09
CA VAL A 54 -3.28 -21.34 3.72
C VAL A 54 -4.60 -21.03 3.02
N GLY A 55 -4.66 -19.96 2.21
CA GLY A 55 -5.85 -19.58 1.46
C GLY A 55 -7.07 -19.28 2.34
N PHE A 56 -8.25 -19.18 1.73
CA PHE A 56 -9.54 -19.03 2.41
C PHE A 56 -10.02 -20.33 3.10
N ARG A 57 -9.11 -21.11 3.69
CA ARG A 57 -9.49 -22.32 4.43
C ARG A 57 -10.15 -21.93 5.74
N SER A 58 -11.19 -22.67 6.13
CA SER A 58 -11.86 -22.49 7.42
C SER A 58 -10.89 -22.75 8.57
N GLY A 59 -11.12 -22.07 9.71
CA GLY A 59 -10.28 -22.15 10.91
C GLY A 59 -10.01 -23.57 11.40
N ASP A 60 -10.94 -24.48 11.15
CA ASP A 60 -10.89 -25.88 11.59
C ASP A 60 -9.80 -26.70 10.89
N CYS A 61 -9.25 -26.21 9.77
CA CYS A 61 -8.17 -26.88 9.03
C CYS A 61 -6.77 -26.62 9.61
N PHE A 62 -6.59 -25.59 10.46
CA PHE A 62 -5.26 -25.22 10.98
C PHE A 62 -4.70 -26.24 11.98
N GLY A 63 -5.57 -26.96 12.71
CA GLY A 63 -5.15 -28.04 13.61
C GLY A 63 -4.51 -29.23 12.89
N HIS A 64 -4.84 -29.45 11.62
CA HIS A 64 -4.35 -30.58 10.82
C HIS A 64 -3.30 -30.20 9.78
N CYS A 65 -3.11 -28.89 9.52
CA CYS A 65 -2.19 -28.43 8.48
C CYS A 65 -1.46 -27.14 8.94
N PRO A 66 -0.48 -27.24 9.86
CA PRO A 66 0.23 -26.09 10.39
C PRO A 66 1.01 -25.35 9.29
N VAL A 67 1.11 -24.02 9.43
CA VAL A 67 1.92 -23.17 8.55
C VAL A 67 3.39 -23.33 8.92
N THR A 68 4.06 -24.25 8.24
CA THR A 68 5.47 -24.59 8.52
C THR A 68 6.48 -23.79 7.70
N GLY A 69 6.03 -22.92 6.79
CA GLY A 69 6.90 -22.09 5.98
C GLY A 69 6.16 -21.39 4.85
N ILE A 70 6.91 -20.59 4.08
CA ILE A 70 6.42 -19.90 2.90
C ILE A 70 6.24 -20.91 1.76
N LYS A 71 5.02 -21.02 1.24
CA LYS A 71 4.65 -21.99 0.20
C LYS A 71 3.96 -21.28 -0.96
N LYS A 72 3.99 -21.91 -2.13
CA LYS A 72 3.14 -21.51 -3.27
C LYS A 72 1.68 -21.64 -2.84
N GLY A 73 0.80 -20.71 -3.23
CA GLY A 73 -0.59 -20.79 -2.82
C GLY A 73 -1.48 -19.64 -3.25
N GLY A 74 -2.63 -19.53 -2.57
CA GLY A 74 -3.68 -18.56 -2.87
C GLY A 74 -4.44 -18.88 -4.17
N THR A 75 -5.54 -18.16 -4.37
CA THR A 75 -6.38 -18.25 -5.58
C THR A 75 -5.63 -17.92 -6.86
N GLN A 76 -4.53 -17.17 -6.76
CA GLN A 76 -3.70 -16.73 -7.88
C GLN A 76 -2.45 -17.58 -8.11
N SER A 77 -2.27 -18.71 -7.39
CA SER A 77 -1.10 -19.58 -7.53
C SER A 77 0.25 -18.84 -7.38
N LEU A 78 0.32 -17.92 -6.42
CA LEU A 78 1.49 -17.08 -6.17
C LEU A 78 2.71 -17.91 -5.81
N ASN A 79 3.87 -17.54 -6.36
CA ASN A 79 5.15 -18.16 -6.03
C ASN A 79 5.55 -17.87 -4.57
N PRO A 80 6.34 -18.75 -3.95
CA PRO A 80 6.89 -18.51 -2.62
C PRO A 80 7.52 -17.11 -2.50
N GLY A 81 7.11 -16.35 -1.50
CA GLY A 81 7.62 -14.99 -1.24
C GLY A 81 6.80 -13.85 -1.87
N GLN A 82 5.85 -14.15 -2.75
CA GLN A 82 4.97 -13.14 -3.33
C GLN A 82 3.85 -12.75 -2.35
N TRP A 83 3.80 -11.47 -1.98
CA TRP A 83 2.78 -10.86 -1.12
C TRP A 83 1.54 -10.40 -1.90
N THR A 84 0.46 -10.03 -1.22
CA THR A 84 -0.85 -9.69 -1.83
C THR A 84 -1.12 -8.18 -1.88
N ASP A 85 -2.40 -7.79 -1.99
CA ASP A 85 -2.86 -6.40 -1.93
C ASP A 85 -2.52 -5.73 -0.60
N ASN A 86 -2.53 -6.47 0.51
CA ASN A 86 -2.20 -5.93 1.84
C ASN A 86 -0.81 -5.26 1.87
N THR A 87 0.22 -6.00 1.49
CA THR A 87 1.58 -5.45 1.44
C THR A 87 1.72 -4.40 0.34
N SER A 88 1.08 -4.59 -0.83
CA SER A 88 1.16 -3.63 -1.94
C SER A 88 0.57 -2.26 -1.55
N MET A 89 -0.60 -2.24 -0.91
CA MET A 89 -1.23 -1.01 -0.41
C MET A 89 -0.45 -0.40 0.75
N CYS A 90 0.11 -1.21 1.66
CA CYS A 90 1.00 -0.73 2.72
C CYS A 90 2.22 0.01 2.14
N LEU A 91 2.87 -0.58 1.13
CA LEU A 91 4.03 0.02 0.45
C LEU A 91 3.65 1.30 -0.31
N CYS A 92 2.46 1.35 -0.93
CA CYS A 92 1.95 2.56 -1.56
C CYS A 92 1.76 3.71 -0.55
N LEU A 93 1.21 3.41 0.63
CA LEU A 93 1.03 4.40 1.69
C LEU A 93 2.38 4.88 2.25
N ALA A 94 3.32 3.96 2.49
CA ALA A 94 4.67 4.31 2.90
C ALA A 94 5.38 5.20 1.85
N SER A 95 5.21 4.89 0.56
CA SER A 95 5.74 5.71 -0.54
C SER A 95 5.18 7.13 -0.53
N SER A 96 3.88 7.30 -0.28
CA SER A 96 3.25 8.62 -0.12
C SER A 96 3.87 9.41 1.03
N PHE A 97 3.95 8.82 2.23
CA PHE A 97 4.58 9.47 3.39
C PHE A 97 6.04 9.89 3.14
N ILE A 98 6.82 9.02 2.50
CA ILE A 98 8.23 9.30 2.20
C ILE A 98 8.36 10.42 1.16
N THR A 99 7.47 10.46 0.16
CA THR A 99 7.46 11.48 -0.89
C THR A 99 7.01 12.84 -0.34
N LYS A 100 5.89 12.86 0.39
CA LYS A 100 5.22 14.09 0.80
C LYS A 100 5.71 14.64 2.14
N LYS A 101 6.41 13.82 2.93
CA LYS A 101 6.84 14.15 4.30
C LYS A 101 5.66 14.57 5.21
N SER A 102 4.46 14.10 4.88
CA SER A 102 3.21 14.37 5.57
C SER A 102 2.16 13.37 5.10
N PHE A 103 1.00 13.36 5.76
CA PHE A 103 -0.17 12.66 5.24
C PHE A 103 -0.83 13.46 4.12
N ASP A 104 -0.72 12.96 2.89
CA ASP A 104 -1.39 13.51 1.71
C ASP A 104 -2.38 12.47 1.15
N PRO A 105 -3.69 12.60 1.43
CA PRO A 105 -4.69 11.65 0.97
C PRO A 105 -4.85 11.63 -0.55
N TYR A 106 -4.56 12.73 -1.26
CA TYR A 106 -4.59 12.71 -2.72
C TYR A 106 -3.44 11.89 -3.27
N ASN A 107 -2.21 12.14 -2.80
CA ASN A 107 -1.05 11.37 -3.23
C ASN A 107 -1.16 9.88 -2.84
N GLN A 108 -1.73 9.58 -1.68
CA GLN A 108 -2.06 8.20 -1.30
C GLN A 108 -2.98 7.53 -2.33
N MET A 109 -4.07 8.19 -2.72
CA MET A 109 -5.00 7.66 -3.74
C MET A 109 -4.33 7.50 -5.11
N VAL A 110 -3.43 8.42 -5.49
CA VAL A 110 -2.61 8.30 -6.70
C VAL A 110 -1.71 7.07 -6.65
N ARG A 111 -1.01 6.80 -5.54
CA ARG A 111 -0.18 5.60 -5.38
C ARG A 111 -1.02 4.32 -5.46
N TYR A 112 -2.20 4.31 -4.84
CA TYR A 112 -3.15 3.18 -4.96
C TYR A 112 -3.67 3.00 -6.37
N LYS A 113 -3.95 4.09 -7.10
CA LYS A 113 -4.29 4.04 -8.52
C LYS A 113 -3.16 3.43 -9.34
N TRP A 114 -1.90 3.79 -9.09
CA TRP A 114 -0.77 3.19 -9.79
C TRP A 114 -0.62 1.71 -9.52
N TRP A 115 -0.86 1.26 -8.29
CA TRP A 115 -0.94 -0.18 -8.00
C TRP A 115 -2.07 -0.83 -8.80
N PHE A 116 -3.27 -0.25 -8.72
CA PHE A 116 -4.48 -0.76 -9.36
C PHE A 116 -4.39 -0.85 -10.89
N LYS A 117 -3.83 0.16 -11.56
CA LYS A 117 -3.76 0.24 -13.02
C LYS A 117 -2.46 -0.31 -13.61
N LYS A 118 -1.34 -0.16 -12.90
CA LYS A 118 0.02 -0.42 -13.42
C LYS A 118 0.80 -1.47 -12.63
N GLY A 119 0.20 -2.06 -11.58
CA GLY A 119 0.87 -3.04 -10.72
C GLY A 119 2.03 -2.45 -9.89
N PHE A 120 2.04 -1.13 -9.67
CA PHE A 120 3.06 -0.47 -8.86
C PHE A 120 3.18 -1.12 -7.46
N LEU A 121 4.40 -1.50 -7.07
CA LEU A 121 4.72 -2.18 -5.81
C LEU A 121 3.97 -3.51 -5.59
N SER A 122 3.46 -4.12 -6.65
CA SER A 122 2.94 -5.49 -6.64
C SER A 122 4.07 -6.51 -6.71
N SER A 123 3.91 -7.64 -6.01
CA SER A 123 4.82 -8.78 -6.06
C SER A 123 4.77 -9.59 -7.38
N THR A 124 3.77 -9.33 -8.23
CA THR A 124 3.57 -9.99 -9.53
C THR A 124 3.67 -9.03 -10.70
N GLY A 125 3.87 -7.73 -10.44
CA GLY A 125 3.80 -6.68 -11.47
C GLY A 125 2.38 -6.33 -11.94
N GLN A 126 1.34 -6.91 -11.35
CA GLN A 126 -0.07 -6.61 -11.66
C GLN A 126 -0.90 -6.43 -10.38
N CYS A 127 -2.02 -5.71 -10.46
CA CYS A 127 -2.99 -5.66 -9.37
C CYS A 127 -3.80 -6.97 -9.31
N PHE A 128 -3.91 -7.57 -8.13
CA PHE A 128 -4.74 -8.75 -7.87
C PHE A 128 -5.22 -8.74 -6.42
N ASN A 129 -6.17 -9.62 -6.08
CA ASN A 129 -6.79 -9.75 -4.75
C ASN A 129 -7.46 -8.49 -4.17
N ILE A 130 -7.56 -7.41 -4.95
CA ILE A 130 -8.27 -6.20 -4.56
C ILE A 130 -9.73 -6.50 -4.20
N ASN A 131 -10.14 -6.11 -3.00
CA ASN A 131 -11.53 -6.25 -2.57
C ASN A 131 -12.46 -5.27 -3.32
N ASN A 132 -13.74 -5.58 -3.37
CA ASN A 132 -14.74 -4.80 -4.12
C ASN A 132 -14.85 -3.35 -3.64
N ALA A 133 -14.76 -3.09 -2.33
CA ALA A 133 -14.87 -1.74 -1.78
C ALA A 133 -13.69 -0.86 -2.22
N THR A 134 -12.46 -1.38 -2.11
CA THR A 134 -11.26 -0.70 -2.58
C THR A 134 -11.31 -0.46 -4.09
N ARG A 135 -11.74 -1.47 -4.87
CA ARG A 135 -11.91 -1.34 -6.32
C ARG A 135 -12.88 -0.21 -6.67
N GLN A 136 -14.08 -0.22 -6.09
CA GLN A 136 -15.09 0.82 -6.32
C GLN A 136 -14.57 2.22 -5.98
N ALA A 137 -13.87 2.36 -4.85
CA ALA A 137 -13.29 3.64 -4.45
C ALA A 137 -12.20 4.14 -5.42
N LEU A 138 -11.37 3.24 -5.95
CA LEU A 138 -10.35 3.60 -6.93
C LEU A 138 -10.92 3.88 -8.31
N ASP A 139 -11.95 3.15 -8.74
CA ASP A 139 -12.68 3.44 -9.98
C ASP A 139 -13.34 4.82 -9.92
N GLU A 140 -14.01 5.14 -8.82
CA GLU A 140 -14.61 6.46 -8.61
C GLU A 140 -13.54 7.57 -8.55
N PHE A 141 -12.41 7.32 -7.89
CA PHE A 141 -11.28 8.26 -7.89
C PHE A 141 -10.74 8.53 -9.30
N CYS A 142 -10.54 7.48 -10.11
CA CYS A 142 -10.10 7.61 -11.50
C CYS A 142 -11.11 8.44 -12.32
N ARG A 143 -12.41 8.12 -12.20
CA ARG A 143 -13.47 8.86 -12.89
C ARG A 143 -13.49 10.35 -12.52
N ARG A 144 -13.26 10.68 -11.25
CA ARG A 144 -13.15 12.07 -10.77
C ARG A 144 -11.91 12.75 -11.36
N GLN A 145 -10.76 12.07 -11.40
CA GLN A 145 -9.56 12.60 -12.07
C GLN A 145 -9.79 12.84 -13.56
N ASP A 146 -10.46 11.94 -14.28
CA ASP A 146 -10.80 12.14 -15.70
C ASP A 146 -11.69 13.36 -15.91
N THR A 147 -12.62 13.60 -14.98
CA THR A 147 -13.46 14.80 -15.00
C THR A 147 -12.63 16.07 -14.79
N LEU A 148 -11.65 16.04 -13.86
CA LEU A 148 -10.72 17.15 -13.66
C LEU A 148 -9.85 17.40 -14.88
N LYS A 149 -9.27 16.35 -15.48
CA LYS A 149 -8.42 16.48 -16.67
C LYS A 149 -9.15 17.22 -17.77
N LYS A 150 -10.40 16.84 -18.03
CA LYS A 150 -11.26 17.51 -19.03
C LYS A 150 -11.57 18.96 -18.65
N ALA A 151 -11.94 19.21 -17.40
CA ALA A 151 -12.33 20.55 -16.94
C ALA A 151 -11.17 21.57 -16.92
N TYR A 152 -9.94 21.11 -16.73
CA TYR A 152 -8.75 21.95 -16.62
C TYR A 152 -7.77 21.76 -17.79
N HIS A 153 -8.19 21.09 -18.87
CA HIS A 153 -7.39 20.87 -20.08
C HIS A 153 -6.02 20.21 -19.83
N MET A 154 -5.97 19.25 -18.91
CA MET A 154 -4.77 18.42 -18.66
C MET A 154 -4.72 17.30 -19.69
N ASN A 155 -3.55 17.07 -20.28
CA ASN A 155 -3.36 16.15 -21.40
C ASN A 155 -2.92 14.75 -20.94
N THR A 156 -2.31 14.64 -19.77
CA THR A 156 -1.66 13.42 -19.28
C THR A 156 -2.17 12.99 -17.90
N ASP A 157 -1.96 11.71 -17.57
CA ASP A 157 -2.24 11.21 -16.22
C ASP A 157 -1.24 11.76 -15.19
N ASP A 158 -0.02 12.06 -15.61
CA ASP A 158 1.02 12.60 -14.74
C ASP A 158 0.66 14.01 -14.27
N GLU A 159 0.12 14.87 -15.14
CA GLU A 159 -0.35 16.22 -14.78
C GLU A 159 -1.42 16.21 -13.68
N VAL A 160 -2.38 15.29 -13.76
CA VAL A 160 -3.42 15.20 -12.72
C VAL A 160 -2.85 14.53 -11.46
N ASP A 161 -1.97 13.55 -11.59
CA ASP A 161 -1.38 12.82 -10.46
C ASP A 161 -0.45 13.68 -9.60
N ASP A 162 0.21 14.67 -10.19
CA ASP A 162 1.14 15.58 -9.52
C ASP A 162 0.49 16.81 -8.88
N LEU A 163 -0.84 16.94 -8.94
CA LEU A 163 -1.54 18.04 -8.27
C LEU A 163 -1.24 18.05 -6.75
N SER A 164 -1.02 19.25 -6.21
CA SER A 164 -0.89 19.43 -4.77
C SER A 164 -2.25 19.26 -4.09
N LEU A 165 -2.23 18.77 -2.85
CA LEU A 165 -3.43 18.61 -2.05
C LEU A 165 -4.21 19.92 -1.89
N GLU A 166 -3.52 21.06 -1.78
CA GLU A 166 -4.13 22.38 -1.71
C GLU A 166 -4.92 22.73 -2.97
N LYS A 167 -4.33 22.49 -4.16
CA LYS A 167 -5.03 22.67 -5.44
C LYS A 167 -6.24 21.77 -5.52
N VAL A 168 -6.11 20.50 -5.13
CA VAL A 168 -7.21 19.54 -5.12
C VAL A 168 -8.34 19.99 -4.19
N ARG A 169 -8.02 20.46 -2.98
CA ARG A 169 -9.00 20.99 -2.01
C ARG A 169 -9.68 22.28 -2.48
N ALA A 170 -8.97 23.13 -3.23
CA ALA A 170 -9.54 24.34 -3.80
C ALA A 170 -10.59 24.04 -4.90
N ILE A 171 -10.53 22.85 -5.52
CA ILE A 171 -11.51 22.42 -6.50
C ILE A 171 -12.77 21.95 -5.76
N LYS A 172 -13.73 22.86 -5.57
CA LYS A 172 -15.01 22.61 -4.86
C LYS A 172 -15.76 21.34 -5.28
N LYS A 173 -15.56 20.87 -6.52
CA LYS A 173 -16.22 19.67 -7.06
C LYS A 173 -15.44 18.37 -6.87
N PHE A 174 -14.19 18.40 -6.42
CA PHE A 174 -13.39 17.20 -6.23
C PHE A 174 -13.44 16.71 -4.78
N ASN A 175 -14.27 15.69 -4.54
CA ASN A 175 -14.31 15.02 -3.25
C ASN A 175 -13.30 13.86 -3.23
N LEU A 176 -12.46 13.79 -2.19
CA LEU A 176 -11.50 12.69 -1.99
C LEU A 176 -12.15 11.44 -1.37
N LYS A 177 -13.31 11.58 -0.72
CA LYS A 177 -14.06 10.45 -0.17
C LYS A 177 -14.73 9.69 -1.30
N CYS A 178 -14.08 8.62 -1.75
CA CYS A 178 -14.54 7.78 -2.87
C CYS A 178 -15.20 6.46 -2.42
N GLY A 179 -15.16 6.14 -1.12
CA GLY A 179 -15.85 4.97 -0.58
C GLY A 179 -17.37 5.17 -0.48
N SER A 180 -18.13 4.07 -0.55
CA SER A 180 -19.56 4.07 -0.25
C SER A 180 -19.80 3.94 1.26
N THR A 181 -20.93 4.46 1.74
CA THR A 181 -21.28 4.43 3.17
C THR A 181 -21.69 3.04 3.67
N SER A 182 -21.90 2.07 2.77
CA SER A 182 -22.37 0.72 3.07
C SER A 182 -21.25 -0.34 3.11
N THR A 183 -20.00 0.04 2.85
CA THR A 183 -18.87 -0.91 2.85
C THR A 183 -18.08 -0.86 4.15
N THR A 184 -18.36 -1.79 5.07
CA THR A 184 -17.56 -2.06 6.27
C THR A 184 -16.63 -3.25 6.01
N GLY A 185 -15.55 -3.02 5.25
CA GLY A 185 -14.53 -4.03 4.98
C GLY A 185 -13.32 -3.86 5.92
N SER A 186 -12.76 -4.96 6.42
CA SER A 186 -11.51 -4.99 7.19
C SER A 186 -10.28 -4.56 6.39
N GLY A 187 -10.42 -4.42 5.05
CA GLY A 187 -9.33 -4.10 4.13
C GLY A 187 -8.49 -2.92 4.58
N VAL A 188 -9.11 -1.86 5.13
CA VAL A 188 -8.38 -0.66 5.55
C VAL A 188 -7.38 -0.93 6.68
N LEU A 189 -7.72 -1.77 7.66
CA LEU A 189 -6.85 -2.05 8.82
C LEU A 189 -5.56 -2.79 8.44
N MET A 190 -5.60 -3.58 7.37
CA MET A 190 -4.50 -4.50 7.01
C MET A 190 -3.26 -3.79 6.46
N TYR A 191 -3.35 -2.52 6.11
CA TYR A 191 -2.25 -1.74 5.51
C TYR A 191 -1.94 -0.41 6.21
N LEU A 192 -2.46 -0.16 7.42
CA LEU A 192 -2.23 1.12 8.14
C LEU A 192 -0.87 1.21 8.86
N ALA A 193 -0.07 0.14 8.90
CA ALA A 193 1.21 0.13 9.61
C ALA A 193 2.10 1.37 9.36
N PRO A 194 2.17 1.96 8.15
CA PRO A 194 2.97 3.17 7.92
C PRO A 194 2.54 4.39 8.74
N ILE A 195 1.26 4.54 9.10
CA ILE A 195 0.75 5.72 9.83
C ILE A 195 1.38 5.85 11.24
N PRO A 196 1.21 4.88 12.17
CA PRO A 196 1.81 4.99 13.49
C PRO A 196 3.35 4.97 13.43
N LEU A 197 3.95 4.36 12.40
CA LEU A 197 5.40 4.38 12.20
C LEU A 197 5.91 5.75 11.76
N PHE A 198 5.15 6.49 10.95
CA PHE A 198 5.50 7.84 10.53
C PHE A 198 5.37 8.83 11.69
N TYR A 199 4.29 8.72 12.47
CA TYR A 199 3.98 9.61 13.59
C TYR A 199 4.51 9.13 14.94
N PHE A 200 5.43 8.16 15.00
CA PHE A 200 5.84 7.53 16.28
C PHE A 200 6.43 8.50 17.32
N ARG A 201 6.94 9.66 16.89
CA ARG A 201 7.46 10.72 17.78
C ARG A 201 6.40 11.75 18.19
N SER A 202 5.27 11.77 17.48
CA SER A 202 4.21 12.77 17.63
C SER A 202 2.85 12.10 17.32
N PRO A 203 2.45 11.09 18.11
CA PRO A 203 1.28 10.24 17.83
C PRO A 203 -0.04 11.02 17.81
N GLU A 204 -0.11 12.18 18.44
CA GLU A 204 -1.24 13.09 18.42
C GLU A 204 -1.62 13.54 17.00
N TYR A 205 -0.68 13.60 16.06
CA TYR A 205 -0.96 13.94 14.66
C TYR A 205 -1.45 12.74 13.84
N ALA A 206 -1.44 11.52 14.37
CA ALA A 206 -1.94 10.35 13.66
C ALA A 206 -3.47 10.23 13.68
N VAL A 207 -4.13 10.94 14.61
CA VAL A 207 -5.58 10.81 14.89
C VAL A 207 -6.36 12.05 14.46
N ASN A 208 -5.67 13.16 14.13
CA ASN A 208 -6.25 14.43 13.69
C ASN A 208 -6.21 14.57 12.16
#